data_AF-A0A7J4MEU3-F1
#
_entry.id   AF-A0A7J4MEU3-F1
#
_cell.length_a   1.000
_cell.length_b   1.000
_cell.length_c   1.000
_cell.angle_alpha   90.00
_cell.angle_beta   90.00
_cell.angle_gamma   90.00
#
_symmetry.space_group_name_H-M   'P 1'
#
loop_
_entity.id
_entity.type
_entity.pdbx_description
1 polymer ?
#
loop_
_entity_poly.entity_id
_entity_poly.type
_entity_poly.pdbx_seq_one_letter_code
_entity_poly.pdbx_strand_id
1 'polypeptide(L)'
;MTKFYENAALVVGIILYLGTLFSLSLLTETSIFLVFVGTLPILLYLIAFFYLAKIDPGMALLWVLPLIFPLIFLLIYYSKSFMLLSQMDYPSIAIVDIVISYVINIFLLIIIGIGRVEKPKVVHHAPNLKNELEDVKQHLHNTKAQLEEAHAKLDRAKLEMQKTRELVIDKDNFNVSLRGIEDKCKAINFVIGRVYSDKRGASQEVRDKLKIYPEWYNAFSEITADFKEEEKSKLKHVLNSIEVKLLQLEQKENGVVNINIGKLPIYRKLGDRVIDVLARNDKDPVVEYHAEAKEVCQKVLKYLESDAIKESL
;
A
#
# COMPACT_ATOMS: atom_id res chain seq x y z
N MET A 1 -18.88 -19.94 25.67
CA MET A 1 -18.33 -19.84 24.29
C MET A 1 -16.83 -19.63 24.29
N THR A 2 -16.27 -18.74 25.12
CA THR A 2 -14.81 -18.50 25.23
C THR A 2 -13.97 -19.77 25.38
N LYS A 3 -14.30 -20.65 26.35
CA LYS A 3 -13.60 -21.93 26.54
C LYS A 3 -13.61 -22.85 25.31
N PHE A 4 -14.65 -22.80 24.48
CA PHE A 4 -14.73 -23.63 23.27
C PHE A 4 -13.74 -23.14 22.21
N TYR A 5 -13.67 -21.82 21.98
CA TYR A 5 -12.71 -21.22 21.05
C TYR A 5 -11.27 -21.37 21.54
N GLU A 6 -11.02 -21.27 22.85
CA GLU A 6 -9.71 -21.53 23.44
C GLU A 6 -9.26 -22.98 23.19
N ASN A 7 -10.13 -23.95 23.47
CA ASN A 7 -9.83 -25.37 23.23
C ASN A 7 -9.64 -25.66 21.73
N ALA A 8 -10.47 -25.06 20.87
CA ALA A 8 -10.34 -25.21 19.42
C ALA A 8 -9.01 -24.61 18.92
N ALA A 9 -8.65 -23.41 19.39
CA ALA A 9 -7.38 -22.76 19.07
C ALA A 9 -6.20 -23.62 19.55
N LEU A 10 -6.27 -24.22 20.74
CA LEU A 10 -5.24 -25.12 21.26
C LEU A 10 -5.07 -26.36 20.37
N VAL A 11 -6.17 -27.02 20.01
CA VAL A 11 -6.14 -28.20 19.13
C VAL A 11 -5.55 -27.83 17.77
N VAL A 12 -5.97 -26.70 17.17
CA VAL A 12 -5.43 -26.22 15.90
C VAL A 12 -3.94 -25.90 16.03
N GLY A 13 -3.50 -25.22 17.08
CA GLY A 13 -2.09 -24.92 17.33
C GLY A 13 -1.23 -26.18 17.42
N ILE A 14 -1.72 -27.23 18.10
CA ILE A 14 -1.04 -28.53 18.20
C ILE A 14 -0.97 -29.21 16.83
N ILE A 15 -2.07 -29.23 16.07
CA ILE A 15 -2.10 -29.81 14.72
C ILE A 15 -1.11 -29.10 13.79
N LEU A 16 -1.07 -27.77 13.83
CA LEU A 16 -0.14 -26.97 13.04
C LEU A 16 1.32 -27.26 13.42
N TYR A 17 1.61 -27.40 14.71
CA TYR A 17 2.94 -27.77 15.19
C TYR A 17 3.35 -29.17 14.72
N LEU A 18 2.50 -30.18 14.90
CA LEU A 18 2.79 -31.55 14.44
C LEU A 18 2.94 -31.61 12.90
N GLY A 19 2.10 -30.88 12.16
CA GLY A 19 2.22 -30.75 10.72
C GLY A 19 3.53 -30.09 10.29
N THR A 20 4.00 -29.09 11.05
CA THR A 20 5.30 -28.44 10.85
C THR A 20 6.45 -29.41 11.07
N LEU A 21 6.44 -30.17 12.17
CA LEU A 21 7.46 -31.19 12.46
C LEU A 21 7.58 -32.19 11.32
N PHE A 22 6.45 -32.72 10.86
CA PHE A 22 6.42 -33.69 9.78
C PHE A 22 6.90 -33.09 8.46
N SER A 23 6.42 -31.88 8.13
CA SER A 23 6.80 -31.19 6.89
C SER A 23 8.28 -30.85 6.84
N LEU A 24 8.85 -30.34 7.94
CA LEU A 24 10.28 -30.03 8.01
C LEU A 24 11.13 -31.31 7.93
N SER A 25 10.74 -32.37 8.64
CA SER A 25 11.43 -33.65 8.58
C SER A 25 11.46 -34.25 7.18
N LEU A 26 10.36 -34.16 6.43
CA LEU A 26 10.31 -34.56 5.02
C LEU A 26 11.15 -33.65 4.11
N LEU A 27 11.06 -32.33 4.28
CA LEU A 27 11.73 -31.36 3.39
C LEU A 27 13.26 -31.34 3.58
N THR A 28 13.74 -31.59 4.80
CA THR A 28 15.17 -31.55 5.12
C THR A 28 15.82 -32.93 5.21
N GLU A 29 15.06 -34.00 4.93
CA GLU A 29 15.50 -35.40 5.07
C GLU A 29 16.15 -35.69 6.44
N THR A 30 15.72 -34.96 7.47
CA THR A 30 16.30 -35.01 8.81
C THR A 30 15.41 -35.82 9.73
N SER A 31 16.01 -36.55 10.70
CA SER A 31 15.23 -37.31 11.67
C SER A 31 14.24 -36.42 12.41
N ILE A 32 13.01 -36.93 12.60
CA ILE A 32 11.94 -36.18 13.28
C ILE A 32 12.35 -35.75 14.70
N PHE A 33 13.24 -36.51 15.35
CA PHE A 33 13.79 -36.16 16.65
C PHE A 33 14.64 -34.89 16.60
N LEU A 34 15.56 -34.76 15.64
CA LEU A 34 16.38 -33.55 15.49
C LEU A 34 15.52 -32.35 15.09
N VAL A 35 14.54 -32.54 14.21
CA VAL A 35 13.57 -31.48 13.87
C VAL A 35 12.76 -31.05 15.09
N PHE A 36 12.33 -32.00 15.91
CA PHE A 36 11.63 -31.73 17.17
C PHE A 36 12.50 -30.89 18.13
N VAL A 37 13.78 -31.26 18.31
CA VAL A 37 14.71 -30.47 19.13
C VAL A 37 14.89 -29.07 18.55
N GLY A 38 15.10 -28.95 17.24
CA GLY A 38 15.30 -27.68 16.56
C GLY A 38 14.12 -26.73 16.70
N THR A 39 12.89 -27.26 16.67
CA THR A 39 11.63 -26.51 16.73
C THR A 39 11.00 -26.46 18.13
N LEU A 40 11.75 -26.85 19.17
CA LEU A 40 11.32 -26.75 20.57
C LEU A 40 10.90 -25.32 20.97
N PRO A 41 11.50 -24.23 20.44
CA PRO A 41 11.00 -22.87 20.66
C PRO A 41 9.54 -22.65 20.26
N ILE A 42 9.08 -23.27 19.16
CA ILE A 42 7.68 -23.15 18.70
C ILE A 42 6.74 -23.79 19.72
N LEU A 43 7.10 -24.94 20.27
CA LEU A 43 6.30 -25.63 21.29
C LEU A 43 6.21 -24.80 22.59
N LEU A 44 7.34 -24.24 23.04
CA LEU A 44 7.38 -23.36 24.21
C LEU A 44 6.57 -22.09 23.99
N TYR A 45 6.66 -21.49 22.80
CA TYR A 45 5.83 -20.38 22.38
C TYR A 45 4.34 -20.71 22.47
N LEU A 46 3.90 -21.86 21.95
CA LEU A 46 2.49 -22.29 22.02
C LEU A 46 2.01 -22.43 23.46
N ILE A 47 2.78 -23.09 24.32
CA ILE A 47 2.43 -23.24 25.74
C ILE A 47 2.32 -21.88 26.41
N ALA A 48 3.30 -21.00 26.19
CA ALA A 48 3.31 -19.65 26.75
C ALA A 48 2.14 -18.82 26.23
N PHE A 49 1.81 -18.90 24.94
CA PHE A 49 0.70 -18.19 24.32
C PHE A 49 -0.63 -18.56 24.99
N PHE A 50 -0.92 -19.85 25.20
CA PHE A 50 -2.18 -20.27 25.84
C PHE A 50 -2.22 -19.99 27.34
N TYR A 51 -1.07 -20.01 28.02
CA TYR A 51 -0.99 -19.57 29.42
C TYR A 51 -1.27 -18.06 29.53
N LEU A 52 -0.61 -17.28 28.67
CA LEU A 52 -0.76 -15.83 28.59
C LEU A 52 -2.18 -15.44 28.18
N ALA A 53 -2.78 -16.06 27.16
CA ALA A 53 -4.14 -15.75 26.73
C ALA A 53 -5.20 -15.84 27.85
N LYS A 54 -4.94 -16.62 28.92
CA LYS A 54 -5.83 -16.73 30.10
C LYS A 54 -5.72 -15.55 31.07
N ILE A 55 -4.57 -14.90 31.14
CA ILE A 55 -4.32 -13.75 32.04
C ILE A 55 -4.52 -12.40 31.33
N ASP A 56 -4.95 -12.42 30.07
CA ASP A 56 -5.23 -11.27 29.20
C ASP A 56 -4.10 -10.22 29.20
N PRO A 57 -2.86 -10.61 28.87
CA PRO A 57 -1.78 -9.66 28.73
C PRO A 57 -2.12 -8.72 27.58
N GLY A 58 -1.71 -7.47 27.72
CA GLY A 58 -1.88 -6.49 26.64
C GLY A 58 -1.38 -7.07 25.31
N MET A 59 -2.11 -6.78 24.23
CA MET A 59 -1.88 -7.32 22.88
C MET A 59 -0.41 -7.24 22.44
N ALA A 60 0.32 -6.20 22.86
CA ALA A 60 1.73 -6.03 22.56
C ALA A 60 2.61 -7.22 23.00
N LEU A 61 2.34 -7.83 24.16
CA LEU A 61 3.14 -8.95 24.66
C LEU A 61 2.98 -10.19 23.76
N LEU A 62 1.76 -10.44 23.26
CA LEU A 62 1.49 -11.57 22.37
C LEU A 62 2.19 -11.44 21.01
N TRP A 63 2.47 -10.21 20.56
CA TRP A 63 3.20 -9.96 19.32
C TRP A 63 4.72 -10.12 19.46
N VAL A 64 5.27 -9.89 20.66
CA VAL A 64 6.71 -10.04 20.92
C VAL A 64 7.08 -11.50 21.24
N LEU A 65 6.14 -12.28 21.77
CA LEU A 65 6.38 -13.65 22.22
C LEU A 65 7.01 -14.60 21.16
N PRO A 66 6.64 -14.56 19.87
CA PRO A 66 7.27 -15.37 18.81
C PRO A 66 8.77 -15.16 18.66
N LEU A 67 9.31 -14.04 19.14
CA LEU A 67 10.74 -13.71 19.04
C LEU A 67 11.53 -14.21 20.26
N ILE A 68 10.90 -14.28 21.43
CA ILE A 68 11.59 -14.50 22.71
C ILE A 68 12.26 -15.89 22.74
N PHE A 69 11.51 -16.95 22.44
CA PHE A 69 12.03 -18.31 22.54
C PHE A 69 13.12 -18.64 21.51
N PRO A 70 12.98 -18.32 20.21
CA PRO A 70 14.06 -18.53 19.24
C PRO A 70 15.35 -17.78 19.60
N LEU A 71 15.25 -16.55 20.11
CA LEU A 71 16.43 -15.79 20.55
C LEU A 71 17.10 -16.42 21.78
N ILE A 72 16.33 -16.90 22.75
CA ILE A 72 16.88 -17.62 23.91
C ILE A 72 17.66 -18.85 23.46
N PHE A 73 17.10 -19.65 22.54
CA PHE A 73 17.80 -20.83 22.05
C PHE A 73 19.00 -20.48 21.17
N LEU A 74 18.96 -19.38 20.43
CA LEU A 74 20.11 -18.89 19.69
C LEU A 74 21.27 -18.54 20.64
N LEU A 75 20.96 -17.91 21.79
CA LEU A 75 21.96 -17.66 22.82
C LEU A 75 22.51 -18.96 23.43
N ILE A 76 21.66 -19.97 23.67
CA ILE A 76 22.08 -21.30 24.16
C ILE A 76 22.96 -22.01 23.12
N TYR A 77 22.66 -21.86 21.83
CA TYR A 77 23.50 -22.40 20.75
C TYR A 77 24.90 -21.77 20.79
N TYR A 78 24.98 -20.43 20.88
CA TYR A 78 26.27 -19.72 20.94
C TYR A 78 27.08 -20.00 22.20
N SER A 79 26.44 -20.36 23.32
CA SER A 79 27.14 -20.75 24.55
C SER A 79 27.85 -22.11 24.43
N LYS A 80 27.60 -22.89 23.36
CA LYS A 80 28.12 -24.25 23.13
C LYS A 80 27.81 -25.23 24.28
N SER A 81 26.85 -24.92 25.13
CA SER A 81 26.52 -25.75 26.30
C SER A 81 25.80 -27.04 25.93
N PHE A 82 25.18 -27.11 24.75
CA PHE A 82 24.46 -28.28 24.26
C PHE A 82 25.07 -28.83 22.98
N MET A 83 25.72 -30.00 23.09
CA MET A 83 26.36 -30.68 21.96
C MET A 83 25.37 -30.98 20.82
N LEU A 84 24.12 -31.34 21.14
CA LEU A 84 23.09 -31.65 20.15
C LEU A 84 22.77 -30.46 19.22
N LEU A 85 22.72 -29.23 19.76
CA LEU A 85 22.45 -28.03 18.96
C LEU A 85 23.63 -27.68 18.03
N SER A 86 24.86 -28.03 18.42
CA SER A 86 26.04 -27.79 17.60
C SER A 86 26.11 -28.63 16.32
N GLN A 87 25.31 -29.70 16.24
CA GLN A 87 25.19 -30.55 15.05
C GLN A 87 24.20 -30.00 14.02
N MET A 88 23.52 -28.89 14.32
CA MET A 88 22.49 -28.29 13.49
C MET A 88 22.90 -26.89 13.06
N ASP A 89 22.45 -26.44 11.88
CA ASP A 89 22.53 -25.03 11.48
C ASP A 89 21.46 -24.20 12.22
N TYR A 90 21.69 -24.04 13.53
CA TYR A 90 20.71 -23.41 14.42
C TYR A 90 20.35 -21.97 14.03
N PRO A 91 21.28 -21.10 13.54
CA PRO A 91 20.91 -19.78 13.05
C PRO A 91 19.81 -19.80 11.98
N SER A 92 19.91 -20.72 11.00
CA SER A 92 18.88 -20.88 9.98
C SER A 92 17.57 -21.39 10.57
N ILE A 93 17.63 -22.35 11.50
CA ILE A 93 16.44 -22.88 12.19
C ILE A 93 15.75 -21.80 13.02
N ALA A 94 16.49 -20.93 13.71
CA ALA A 94 15.93 -19.84 14.50
C ALA A 94 15.12 -18.85 13.62
N ILE A 95 15.58 -18.56 12.41
CA ILE A 95 14.83 -17.73 11.45
C ILE A 95 13.53 -18.43 11.05
N VAL A 96 13.60 -19.73 10.74
CA VAL A 96 12.43 -20.55 10.39
C VAL A 96 11.43 -20.59 11.56
N ASP A 97 11.89 -20.78 12.78
CA ASP A 97 11.07 -20.80 14.00
C ASP A 97 10.36 -19.46 14.23
N ILE A 98 11.04 -18.33 14.00
CA ILE A 98 10.43 -16.99 14.12
C ILE A 98 9.31 -16.86 13.10
N VAL A 99 9.56 -17.17 11.83
CA VAL A 99 8.57 -17.04 10.75
C VAL A 99 7.35 -17.92 11.04
N ILE A 100 7.56 -19.19 11.39
CA ILE A 100 6.47 -20.14 11.67
C ILE A 100 5.70 -19.70 12.92
N SER A 101 6.37 -19.25 13.98
CA SER A 101 5.72 -18.77 15.19
C SER A 101 4.83 -17.57 14.92
N TYR A 102 5.25 -16.62 14.07
CA TYR A 102 4.39 -15.50 13.67
C TYR A 102 3.19 -15.93 12.84
N VAL A 103 3.35 -16.89 11.93
CA VAL A 103 2.23 -17.44 11.15
C VAL A 103 1.21 -18.09 12.10
N ILE A 104 1.66 -18.95 13.01
CA ILE A 104 0.81 -19.56 14.03
C ILE A 104 0.13 -18.49 14.88
N ASN A 105 0.86 -17.45 15.33
CA ASN A 105 0.30 -16.35 16.12
C ASN A 105 -0.87 -15.67 15.41
N ILE A 106 -0.72 -15.35 14.13
CA ILE A 106 -1.78 -14.72 13.33
C ILE A 106 -3.00 -15.62 13.26
N PHE A 107 -2.84 -16.92 12.98
CA PHE A 107 -3.96 -17.87 12.93
C PHE A 107 -4.68 -17.98 14.29
N LEU A 108 -3.92 -18.08 15.39
CA LEU A 108 -4.51 -18.16 16.73
C LEU A 108 -5.27 -16.89 17.10
N LEU A 109 -4.72 -15.71 16.80
CA LEU A 109 -5.39 -14.44 17.05
C LEU A 109 -6.66 -14.26 16.21
N ILE A 110 -6.70 -14.76 14.98
CA ILE A 110 -7.93 -14.76 14.16
C ILE A 110 -9.00 -15.66 14.80
N ILE A 111 -8.64 -16.88 15.20
CA ILE A 111 -9.59 -17.82 15.82
C ILE A 111 -10.14 -17.26 17.14
N ILE A 112 -9.26 -16.73 18.00
CA ILE A 112 -9.66 -16.13 19.28
C ILE A 112 -10.44 -14.83 19.06
N GLY A 113 -10.03 -13.99 18.11
CA GLY A 113 -10.67 -12.71 17.79
C GLY A 113 -12.10 -12.88 17.26
N ILE A 114 -12.33 -13.86 16.38
CA ILE A 114 -13.68 -14.22 15.91
C ILE A 114 -14.55 -14.73 17.07
N GLY A 115 -13.96 -15.50 18.00
CA GLY A 115 -14.67 -15.98 19.19
C GLY A 115 -14.97 -14.93 20.26
N ARG A 116 -14.22 -13.81 20.24
CA ARG A 116 -14.37 -12.66 21.15
C ARG A 116 -15.26 -11.54 20.60
N VAL A 117 -15.95 -11.73 19.46
CA VAL A 117 -17.00 -10.80 19.04
C VAL A 117 -18.06 -10.79 20.14
N GLU A 118 -17.95 -9.79 21.02
CA GLU A 118 -18.90 -9.58 22.09
C GLU A 118 -20.27 -9.46 21.43
N LYS A 119 -21.15 -10.43 21.68
CA LYS A 119 -22.56 -10.21 21.44
C LYS A 119 -22.89 -8.94 22.23
N PRO A 120 -23.41 -7.87 21.59
CA PRO A 120 -23.81 -6.69 22.32
C PRO A 120 -24.69 -7.16 23.47
N LYS A 121 -24.33 -6.81 24.70
CA LYS A 121 -25.16 -7.08 25.87
C LYS A 121 -26.50 -6.40 25.61
N VAL A 122 -27.47 -7.14 25.08
CA VAL A 122 -28.87 -6.70 25.06
C VAL A 122 -29.31 -6.79 26.51
N VAL A 123 -29.14 -5.69 27.22
CA VAL A 123 -29.68 -5.48 28.55
C VAL A 123 -31.20 -5.52 28.40
N HIS A 124 -31.82 -6.61 28.83
CA HIS A 124 -33.27 -6.68 28.98
C HIS A 124 -33.68 -5.79 30.16
N HIS A 125 -33.80 -4.49 29.90
CA HIS A 125 -34.54 -3.54 30.72
C HIS A 125 -35.54 -2.81 29.81
N ALA A 126 -36.75 -3.38 29.69
CA ALA A 126 -37.94 -2.59 29.38
C ALA A 126 -38.43 -2.02 30.72
N PRO A 127 -38.57 -0.69 30.87
CA PRO A 127 -39.48 0.09 30.02
C PRO A 127 -38.96 1.47 29.57
N ASN A 128 -37.64 1.74 29.58
CA ASN A 128 -37.10 3.07 29.20
C ASN A 128 -36.52 3.15 27.77
N LEU A 129 -36.63 2.06 26.99
CA LEU A 129 -36.01 1.89 25.68
C LEU A 129 -36.45 2.92 24.63
N LYS A 130 -37.66 3.48 24.75
CA LYS A 130 -38.12 4.55 23.85
C LYS A 130 -37.32 5.84 24.05
N ASN A 131 -37.04 6.19 25.30
CA ASN A 131 -36.32 7.42 25.62
C ASN A 131 -34.83 7.27 25.24
N GLU A 132 -34.22 6.12 25.55
CA GLU A 132 -32.84 5.83 25.15
C GLU A 132 -32.69 5.71 23.62
N LEU A 133 -33.68 5.16 22.91
CA LEU A 133 -33.65 5.09 21.45
C LEU A 133 -33.79 6.49 20.81
N GLU A 134 -34.63 7.36 21.37
CA GLU A 134 -34.71 8.76 20.92
C GLU A 134 -33.42 9.53 21.24
N ASP A 135 -32.80 9.31 22.40
CA ASP A 135 -31.48 9.89 22.73
C ASP A 135 -30.38 9.39 21.78
N VAL A 136 -30.36 8.09 21.44
CA VAL A 136 -29.40 7.52 20.49
C VAL A 136 -29.63 8.05 19.07
N LYS A 137 -30.88 8.18 18.63
CA LYS A 137 -31.20 8.82 17.34
C LYS A 137 -30.75 10.27 17.31
N GLN A 138 -30.99 11.00 18.39
CA GLN A 138 -30.56 12.38 18.52
C GLN A 138 -29.03 12.49 18.48
N HIS A 139 -28.34 11.59 19.18
CA HIS A 139 -26.88 11.52 19.17
C HIS A 139 -26.34 11.17 17.77
N LEU A 140 -26.96 10.23 17.07
CA LEU A 140 -26.59 9.86 15.70
C LEU A 140 -26.79 11.04 14.73
N HIS A 141 -27.90 11.77 14.86
CA HIS A 141 -28.17 12.95 14.05
C HIS A 141 -27.14 14.06 14.31
N ASN A 142 -26.79 14.29 15.58
CA ASN A 142 -25.76 15.25 15.95
C ASN A 142 -24.37 14.84 15.42
N THR A 143 -24.00 13.56 15.52
CA THR A 143 -22.73 13.05 14.98
C THR A 143 -22.70 13.14 13.45
N LYS A 144 -23.82 12.86 12.77
CA LYS A 144 -23.91 13.00 11.31
C LYS A 144 -23.74 14.47 10.89
N ALA A 145 -24.39 15.40 11.59
CA ALA A 145 -24.24 16.83 11.33
C ALA A 145 -22.79 17.30 11.58
N GLN A 146 -22.15 16.83 12.65
CA GLN A 146 -20.73 17.12 12.93
C GLN A 146 -19.81 16.57 11.84
N LEU A 147 -20.10 15.37 11.31
CA LEU A 147 -19.33 14.77 10.22
C LEU A 147 -19.50 15.56 8.91
N GLU A 148 -20.73 15.94 8.58
CA GLU A 148 -21.02 16.80 7.42
C GLU A 148 -20.32 18.17 7.54
N GLU A 149 -20.31 18.75 8.75
CA GLU A 149 -19.58 19.99 9.03
C GLU A 149 -18.06 19.80 8.90
N ALA A 150 -17.51 18.70 9.42
CA ALA A 150 -16.09 18.37 9.28
C ALA A 150 -15.69 18.17 7.81
N HIS A 151 -16.54 17.50 7.02
CA HIS A 151 -16.36 17.36 5.58
C HIS A 151 -16.39 18.72 4.87
N ALA A 152 -17.36 19.57 5.18
CA ALA A 152 -17.43 20.91 4.62
C ALA A 152 -16.21 21.78 5.01
N LYS A 153 -15.71 21.65 6.24
CA LYS A 153 -14.48 22.29 6.69
C LYS A 153 -13.25 21.77 5.94
N LEU A 154 -13.16 20.47 5.73
CA LEU A 154 -12.08 19.85 4.95
C LEU A 154 -12.11 20.32 3.49
N ASP A 155 -13.28 20.40 2.88
CA ASP A 155 -13.43 20.87 1.50
C ASP A 155 -13.07 22.36 1.38
N ARG A 156 -13.45 23.19 2.36
CA ARG A 156 -13.00 24.60 2.43
C ARG A 156 -11.49 24.70 2.62
N ALA A 157 -10.90 23.91 3.51
CA ALA A 157 -9.46 23.90 3.72
C ALA A 157 -8.70 23.44 2.47
N LYS A 158 -9.23 22.44 1.73
CA LYS A 158 -8.69 22.04 0.43
C LYS A 158 -8.79 23.16 -0.60
N LEU A 159 -9.91 23.87 -0.66
CA LEU A 159 -10.10 25.00 -1.57
C LEU A 159 -9.18 26.17 -1.22
N GLU A 160 -9.01 26.48 0.06
CA GLU A 160 -8.05 27.48 0.52
C GLU A 160 -6.62 27.05 0.20
N MET A 161 -6.23 25.81 0.51
CA MET A 161 -4.92 25.28 0.12
C MET A 161 -4.70 25.28 -1.41
N GLN A 162 -5.74 25.06 -2.21
CA GLN A 162 -5.67 25.20 -3.67
C GLN A 162 -5.46 26.66 -4.10
N LYS A 163 -6.16 27.60 -3.48
CA LYS A 163 -5.95 29.05 -3.70
C LYS A 163 -4.54 29.47 -3.27
N THR A 164 -4.01 28.95 -2.16
CA THR A 164 -2.64 29.22 -1.72
C THR A 164 -1.59 28.46 -2.55
N ARG A 165 -1.98 27.35 -3.22
CA ARG A 165 -1.18 26.61 -4.21
C ARG A 165 -1.22 27.23 -5.61
N GLU A 166 -1.80 28.43 -5.79
CA GLU A 166 -1.38 29.31 -6.86
C GLU A 166 0.06 29.77 -6.60
N LEU A 167 1.00 28.81 -6.65
CA LEU A 167 2.41 29.03 -6.83
C LEU A 167 2.52 29.80 -8.14
N VAL A 168 2.64 31.12 -8.02
CA VAL A 168 3.09 31.97 -9.09
C VAL A 168 4.45 31.40 -9.49
N ILE A 169 4.54 30.91 -10.72
CA ILE A 169 5.82 30.46 -11.23
C ILE A 169 6.68 31.70 -11.42
N ASP A 170 7.84 31.69 -10.79
CA ASP A 170 8.84 32.74 -10.86
C ASP A 170 10.19 32.11 -11.25
N LYS A 171 11.19 32.96 -11.46
CA LYS A 171 12.52 32.53 -11.88
C LYS A 171 13.18 31.57 -10.89
N ASP A 172 12.87 31.68 -9.60
CA ASP A 172 13.50 30.91 -8.53
C ASP A 172 12.90 29.50 -8.41
N ASN A 173 11.61 29.35 -8.72
CA ASN A 173 10.88 28.07 -8.63
C ASN A 173 10.65 27.37 -9.98
N PHE A 174 11.03 27.99 -11.10
CA PHE A 174 10.87 27.46 -12.45
C PHE A 174 11.50 26.07 -12.63
N ASN A 175 12.76 25.92 -12.23
CA ASN A 175 13.49 24.65 -12.34
C ASN A 175 12.88 23.55 -11.46
N VAL A 176 12.37 23.92 -10.29
CA VAL A 176 11.68 22.99 -9.38
C VAL A 176 10.37 22.51 -10.01
N SER A 177 9.65 23.41 -10.67
CA SER A 177 8.40 23.09 -11.38
C SER A 177 8.62 22.10 -12.52
N LEU A 178 9.68 22.31 -13.33
CA LEU A 178 10.04 21.39 -14.43
C LEU A 178 10.42 19.99 -13.94
N ARG A 179 11.21 19.90 -12.85
CA ARG A 179 11.50 18.59 -12.20
C ARG A 179 10.23 17.93 -11.67
N GLY A 180 9.30 18.72 -11.13
CA GLY A 180 7.99 18.22 -10.73
C GLY A 180 7.23 17.55 -11.88
N ILE A 181 7.20 18.20 -13.05
CA ILE A 181 6.60 17.61 -14.27
C ILE A 181 7.34 16.32 -14.66
N GLU A 182 8.67 16.33 -14.65
CA GLU A 182 9.52 15.18 -14.99
C GLU A 182 9.17 13.94 -14.15
N ASP A 183 9.17 14.11 -12.83
CA ASP A 183 8.92 13.00 -11.88
C ASP A 183 7.51 12.43 -12.04
N LYS A 184 6.50 13.29 -12.24
CA LYS A 184 5.13 12.82 -12.50
C LYS A 184 5.02 12.07 -13.83
N CYS A 185 5.67 12.56 -14.89
CA CYS A 185 5.64 11.88 -16.19
C CYS A 185 6.30 10.49 -16.12
N LYS A 186 7.42 10.37 -15.40
CA LYS A 186 8.07 9.07 -15.12
C LYS A 186 7.15 8.13 -14.35
N ALA A 187 6.48 8.61 -13.31
CA ALA A 187 5.55 7.82 -12.52
C ALA A 187 4.36 7.33 -13.36
N ILE A 188 3.77 8.21 -14.19
CA ILE A 188 2.69 7.86 -15.11
C ILE A 188 3.14 6.77 -16.10
N ASN A 189 4.33 6.92 -16.70
CA ASN A 189 4.89 5.91 -17.61
C ASN A 189 5.09 4.55 -16.93
N PHE A 190 5.52 4.54 -15.68
CA PHE A 190 5.70 3.32 -14.91
C PHE A 190 4.37 2.59 -14.70
N VAL A 191 3.31 3.33 -14.34
CA VAL A 191 1.95 2.79 -14.20
C VAL A 191 1.43 2.25 -15.54
N ILE A 192 1.63 2.98 -16.64
CA ILE A 192 1.27 2.52 -18.00
C ILE A 192 1.98 1.19 -18.32
N GLY A 193 3.26 1.07 -18.01
CA GLY A 193 4.05 -0.15 -18.24
C GLY A 193 3.51 -1.37 -17.48
N ARG A 194 3.05 -1.17 -16.23
CA ARG A 194 2.47 -2.26 -15.41
C ARG A 194 1.07 -2.65 -15.88
N VAL A 195 0.19 -1.67 -16.11
CA VAL A 195 -1.21 -1.90 -16.47
C VAL A 195 -1.35 -2.43 -17.90
N TYR A 196 -0.61 -1.87 -18.86
CA TYR A 196 -0.59 -2.28 -20.26
C TYR A 196 0.65 -3.13 -20.60
N SER A 197 0.95 -4.10 -19.74
CA SER A 197 1.99 -5.09 -20.02
C SER A 197 1.55 -6.11 -21.09
N ASP A 198 2.53 -6.73 -21.73
CA ASP A 198 2.35 -7.85 -22.67
C ASP A 198 1.56 -9.01 -22.03
N LYS A 199 1.81 -9.31 -20.76
CA LYS A 199 1.10 -10.32 -19.96
C LYS A 199 -0.40 -10.03 -19.84
N ARG A 200 -0.80 -8.76 -19.93
CA ARG A 200 -2.19 -8.28 -19.89
C ARG A 200 -2.80 -8.07 -21.29
N GLY A 201 -2.09 -8.48 -22.36
CA GLY A 201 -2.61 -8.47 -23.74
C GLY A 201 -2.37 -7.16 -24.50
N ALA A 202 -1.67 -6.21 -23.91
CA ALA A 202 -1.31 -4.96 -24.57
C ALA A 202 -0.02 -5.11 -25.40
N SER A 203 -0.08 -4.69 -26.67
CA SER A 203 1.09 -4.66 -27.55
C SER A 203 2.04 -3.51 -27.19
N GLN A 204 3.26 -3.56 -27.72
CA GLN A 204 4.19 -2.43 -27.60
C GLN A 204 3.61 -1.16 -28.24
N GLU A 205 2.89 -1.29 -29.35
CA GLU A 205 2.19 -0.18 -30.02
C GLU A 205 1.15 0.51 -29.11
N VAL A 206 0.40 -0.28 -28.32
CA VAL A 206 -0.55 0.27 -27.33
C VAL A 206 0.19 1.11 -26.29
N ARG A 207 1.31 0.60 -25.75
CA ARG A 207 2.14 1.36 -24.79
C ARG A 207 2.73 2.62 -25.42
N ASP A 208 3.21 2.53 -26.65
CA ASP A 208 3.80 3.67 -27.36
C ASP A 208 2.77 4.77 -27.66
N LYS A 209 1.50 4.41 -27.90
CA LYS A 209 0.41 5.37 -28.04
C LYS A 209 0.13 6.12 -26.74
N LEU A 210 0.26 5.47 -25.58
CA LEU A 210 -0.13 6.03 -24.29
C LEU A 210 1.02 6.71 -23.53
N LYS A 211 2.24 6.22 -23.67
CA LYS A 211 3.39 6.72 -22.90
C LYS A 211 3.69 8.18 -23.24
N ILE A 212 4.21 8.88 -22.25
CA ILE A 212 4.87 10.16 -22.42
C ILE A 212 6.31 9.87 -22.84
N TYR A 213 6.75 10.42 -23.96
CA TYR A 213 8.06 10.11 -24.52
C TYR A 213 9.18 10.57 -23.57
N PRO A 214 10.10 9.66 -23.14
CA PRO A 214 11.17 10.02 -22.22
C PRO A 214 12.07 11.16 -22.69
N GLU A 215 12.23 11.28 -24.00
CA GLU A 215 13.00 12.32 -24.67
C GLU A 215 12.43 13.72 -24.34
N TRP A 216 11.13 13.83 -24.11
CA TRP A 216 10.48 15.10 -23.81
C TRP A 216 10.77 15.56 -22.38
N TYR A 217 10.55 14.73 -21.36
CA TYR A 217 10.79 15.17 -19.98
C TYR A 217 12.27 15.16 -19.61
N ASN A 218 13.12 14.35 -20.26
CA ASN A 218 14.56 14.41 -20.06
C ASN A 218 15.18 15.69 -20.64
N ALA A 219 14.55 16.28 -21.67
CA ALA A 219 14.99 17.56 -22.24
C ALA A 219 14.92 18.71 -21.22
N PHE A 220 14.13 18.60 -20.15
CA PHE A 220 14.11 19.59 -19.08
C PHE A 220 15.48 19.76 -18.41
N SER A 221 16.19 18.66 -18.16
CA SER A 221 17.52 18.72 -17.55
C SER A 221 18.55 19.41 -18.46
N GLU A 222 18.43 19.23 -19.78
CA GLU A 222 19.31 19.89 -20.76
C GLU A 222 19.00 21.39 -20.85
N ILE A 223 17.73 21.74 -21.00
CA ILE A 223 17.25 23.12 -21.18
C ILE A 223 17.47 23.97 -19.92
N THR A 224 17.39 23.37 -18.72
CA THR A 224 17.50 24.14 -17.47
C THR A 224 18.93 24.34 -16.97
N ALA A 225 19.92 23.65 -17.55
CA ALA A 225 21.31 23.74 -17.12
C ALA A 225 21.94 25.12 -17.42
N ASP A 226 21.58 25.74 -18.54
CA ASP A 226 22.03 27.07 -18.97
C ASP A 226 20.90 27.75 -19.77
N PHE A 227 19.75 27.95 -19.13
CA PHE A 227 18.52 28.39 -19.78
C PHE A 227 18.71 29.72 -20.53
N LYS A 228 18.63 29.67 -21.85
CA LYS A 228 18.67 30.85 -22.75
C LYS A 228 17.31 31.15 -23.33
N GLU A 229 17.04 32.41 -23.66
CA GLU A 229 15.78 32.82 -24.31
C GLU A 229 15.53 32.07 -25.64
N GLU A 230 16.59 31.68 -26.35
CA GLU A 230 16.48 30.87 -27.58
C GLU A 230 15.87 29.48 -27.33
N GLU A 231 16.04 28.93 -26.11
CA GLU A 231 15.53 27.62 -25.72
C GLU A 231 14.08 27.67 -25.25
N LYS A 232 13.52 28.86 -25.02
CA LYS A 232 12.12 29.08 -24.63
C LYS A 232 11.14 28.46 -25.61
N SER A 233 11.41 28.61 -26.91
CA SER A 233 10.59 28.01 -27.97
C SER A 233 10.65 26.48 -27.92
N LYS A 234 11.85 25.92 -27.73
CA LYS A 234 12.07 24.46 -27.57
C LYS A 234 11.33 23.93 -26.35
N LEU A 235 11.44 24.62 -25.21
CA LEU A 235 10.76 24.23 -23.97
C LEU A 235 9.24 24.29 -24.12
N LYS A 236 8.71 25.36 -24.73
CA LYS A 236 7.28 25.50 -25.00
C LYS A 236 6.76 24.36 -25.88
N HIS A 237 7.53 23.97 -26.90
CA HIS A 237 7.19 22.83 -27.74
C HIS A 237 7.15 21.50 -26.96
N VAL A 238 8.14 21.25 -26.11
CA VAL A 238 8.20 20.07 -25.24
C VAL A 238 7.01 20.03 -24.28
N LEU A 239 6.71 21.13 -23.59
CA LEU A 239 5.60 21.23 -22.65
C LEU A 239 4.24 21.02 -23.33
N ASN A 240 4.01 21.64 -24.49
CA ASN A 240 2.80 21.40 -25.28
C ASN A 240 2.67 19.93 -25.69
N SER A 241 3.77 19.28 -26.07
CA SER A 241 3.76 17.86 -26.44
C SER A 241 3.37 16.96 -25.26
N ILE A 242 3.90 17.26 -24.07
CA ILE A 242 3.53 16.59 -22.82
C ILE A 242 2.06 16.85 -22.49
N GLU A 243 1.59 18.10 -22.58
CA GLU A 243 0.19 18.45 -22.31
C GLU A 243 -0.78 17.68 -23.22
N VAL A 244 -0.48 17.60 -24.53
CA VAL A 244 -1.28 16.82 -25.47
C VAL A 244 -1.35 15.35 -25.07
N LYS A 245 -0.24 14.75 -24.60
CA LYS A 245 -0.26 13.37 -24.07
C LYS A 245 -1.07 13.25 -22.78
N LEU A 246 -0.96 14.20 -21.87
CA LEU A 246 -1.78 14.21 -20.65
C LEU A 246 -3.28 14.31 -21.00
N LEU A 247 -3.66 15.12 -21.98
CA LEU A 247 -5.03 15.21 -22.48
C LEU A 247 -5.48 13.91 -23.17
N GLN A 248 -4.59 13.22 -23.88
CA GLN A 248 -4.87 11.91 -24.48
C GLN A 248 -5.27 10.87 -23.41
N LEU A 249 -4.70 10.94 -22.20
CA LEU A 249 -5.06 10.05 -21.09
C LEU A 249 -6.47 10.30 -20.52
N GLU A 250 -7.06 11.48 -20.79
CA GLU A 250 -8.44 11.81 -20.44
C GLU A 250 -9.46 11.29 -21.47
N GLN A 251 -9.00 10.80 -22.62
CA GLN A 251 -9.89 10.24 -23.64
C GLN A 251 -10.35 8.83 -23.24
N LYS A 252 -11.49 8.40 -23.80
CA LYS A 252 -12.02 7.04 -23.61
C LYS A 252 -11.02 6.01 -24.10
N GLU A 253 -10.75 4.98 -23.30
CA GLU A 253 -9.75 3.94 -23.61
C GLU A 253 -9.97 3.34 -24.99
N ASN A 254 -11.21 2.98 -25.30
CA ASN A 254 -11.61 2.36 -26.58
C ASN A 254 -11.44 3.26 -27.81
N GLY A 255 -11.32 4.58 -27.63
CA GLY A 255 -11.03 5.52 -28.71
C GLY A 255 -9.54 5.68 -28.98
N VAL A 256 -8.68 5.32 -28.02
CA VAL A 256 -7.23 5.52 -28.09
C VAL A 256 -6.49 4.23 -28.39
N VAL A 257 -6.91 3.13 -27.78
CA VAL A 257 -6.23 1.85 -27.84
C VAL A 257 -7.21 0.72 -28.13
N ASN A 258 -6.75 -0.24 -28.94
CA ASN A 258 -7.45 -1.50 -29.16
C ASN A 258 -6.60 -2.61 -28.53
N ILE A 259 -7.17 -3.34 -27.57
CA ILE A 259 -6.45 -4.31 -26.76
C ILE A 259 -7.06 -5.69 -26.95
N ASN A 260 -6.23 -6.65 -27.36
CA ASN A 260 -6.62 -8.04 -27.45
C ASN A 260 -6.74 -8.67 -26.05
N ILE A 261 -7.50 -9.76 -25.93
CA ILE A 261 -7.65 -10.48 -24.66
C ILE A 261 -6.29 -11.09 -24.27
N GLY A 262 -5.71 -10.60 -23.18
CA GLY A 262 -4.45 -11.11 -22.61
C GLY A 262 -4.62 -12.25 -21.62
N LYS A 263 -3.49 -12.75 -21.09
CA LYS A 263 -3.46 -13.81 -20.05
C LYS A 263 -3.96 -13.31 -18.69
N LEU A 264 -3.74 -12.03 -18.39
CA LEU A 264 -4.21 -11.37 -17.17
C LEU A 264 -5.30 -10.35 -17.51
N PRO A 265 -6.38 -10.27 -16.71
CA PRO A 265 -7.44 -9.31 -16.95
C PRO A 265 -6.99 -7.88 -16.62
N ILE A 266 -7.42 -6.92 -17.43
CA ILE A 266 -7.44 -5.50 -17.10
C ILE A 266 -8.88 -5.16 -16.73
N TYR A 267 -9.09 -4.65 -15.52
CA TYR A 267 -10.41 -4.27 -15.03
C TYR A 267 -10.85 -2.96 -15.67
N ARG A 268 -11.87 -3.00 -16.51
CA ARG A 268 -12.41 -1.86 -17.26
C ARG A 268 -13.93 -1.88 -17.31
N LYS A 269 -14.54 -0.72 -17.35
CA LYS A 269 -15.97 -0.49 -17.61
C LYS A 269 -16.12 0.16 -18.98
N LEU A 270 -17.28 -0.07 -19.61
CA LEU A 270 -17.58 0.55 -20.89
C LEU A 270 -17.54 2.08 -20.75
N GLY A 271 -16.68 2.73 -21.52
CA GLY A 271 -16.53 4.18 -21.52
C GLY A 271 -15.57 4.75 -20.48
N ASP A 272 -14.82 3.92 -19.75
CA ASP A 272 -13.73 4.41 -18.89
C ASP A 272 -12.72 5.22 -19.72
N ARG A 273 -12.18 6.29 -19.13
CA ARG A 273 -11.01 7.00 -19.69
C ARG A 273 -9.76 6.19 -19.43
N VAL A 274 -8.70 6.41 -20.22
CA VAL A 274 -7.42 5.72 -20.01
C VAL A 274 -6.94 5.91 -18.56
N ILE A 275 -7.01 7.13 -18.02
CA ILE A 275 -6.60 7.44 -16.65
C ILE A 275 -7.40 6.67 -15.58
N ASP A 276 -8.70 6.44 -15.80
CA ASP A 276 -9.56 5.70 -14.87
C ASP A 276 -9.21 4.20 -14.88
N VAL A 277 -8.86 3.66 -16.05
CA VAL A 277 -8.38 2.27 -16.19
C VAL A 277 -7.04 2.11 -15.48
N LEU A 278 -6.11 3.06 -15.63
CA LEU A 278 -4.82 3.03 -14.93
C LEU A 278 -5.03 3.00 -13.40
N ALA A 279 -5.85 3.92 -12.88
CA ALA A 279 -6.09 4.07 -11.44
C ALA A 279 -6.77 2.85 -10.80
N ARG A 280 -7.58 2.10 -11.56
CA ARG A 280 -8.25 0.89 -11.07
C ARG A 280 -7.33 -0.33 -11.03
N ASN A 281 -6.31 -0.36 -11.90
CA ASN A 281 -5.48 -1.53 -12.13
C ASN A 281 -4.10 -1.44 -11.46
N ASP A 282 -3.81 -0.31 -10.81
CA ASP A 282 -2.56 0.00 -10.14
C ASP A 282 -2.83 0.68 -8.79
N LYS A 283 -1.89 0.56 -7.85
CA LYS A 283 -2.03 1.14 -6.50
C LYS A 283 -1.47 2.56 -6.41
N ASP A 284 -0.64 2.97 -7.37
CA ASP A 284 -0.06 4.29 -7.37
C ASP A 284 -1.13 5.35 -7.70
N PRO A 285 -1.05 6.56 -7.12
CA PRO A 285 -2.02 7.62 -7.30
C PRO A 285 -1.88 8.34 -8.65
N VAL A 286 -2.08 7.59 -9.73
CA VAL A 286 -1.87 8.08 -11.11
C VAL A 286 -2.76 9.26 -11.49
N VAL A 287 -3.97 9.35 -10.91
CA VAL A 287 -4.90 10.48 -11.11
C VAL A 287 -4.31 11.77 -10.53
N GLU A 288 -3.67 11.67 -9.37
CA GLU A 288 -3.03 12.81 -8.71
C GLU A 288 -1.77 13.22 -9.47
N TYR A 289 -0.95 12.27 -9.92
CA TYR A 289 0.21 12.56 -10.77
C TYR A 289 -0.18 13.26 -12.07
N HIS A 290 -1.25 12.80 -12.72
CA HIS A 290 -1.77 13.39 -13.94
C HIS A 290 -2.29 14.81 -13.72
N ALA A 291 -3.13 15.01 -12.69
CA ALA A 291 -3.69 16.32 -12.38
C ALA A 291 -2.60 17.34 -12.03
N GLU A 292 -1.65 16.97 -11.18
CA GLU A 292 -0.52 17.83 -10.79
C GLU A 292 0.37 18.15 -11.99
N ALA A 293 0.72 17.15 -12.82
CA ALA A 293 1.53 17.38 -14.02
C ALA A 293 0.86 18.35 -15.01
N LYS A 294 -0.45 18.17 -15.24
CA LYS A 294 -1.23 19.03 -16.15
C LYS A 294 -1.29 20.46 -15.64
N GLU A 295 -1.61 20.64 -14.36
CA GLU A 295 -1.68 21.96 -13.72
C GLU A 295 -0.35 22.71 -13.80
N VAL A 296 0.75 22.04 -13.41
CA VAL A 296 2.09 22.66 -13.44
C VAL A 296 2.52 22.96 -14.87
N CYS A 297 2.25 22.07 -15.83
CA CYS A 297 2.55 22.29 -17.25
C CYS A 297 1.86 23.56 -17.78
N GLN A 298 0.56 23.74 -17.48
CA GLN A 298 -0.20 24.92 -17.89
C GLN A 298 0.32 26.21 -17.25
N LYS A 299 0.68 26.16 -15.96
CA LYS A 299 1.28 27.30 -15.27
C LYS A 299 2.62 27.69 -15.89
N VAL A 300 3.48 26.72 -16.22
CA VAL A 300 4.79 26.99 -16.85
C VAL A 300 4.60 27.57 -18.25
N LEU A 301 3.69 27.01 -19.05
CA LEU A 301 3.37 27.55 -20.38
C LEU A 301 2.91 29.02 -20.31
N LYS A 302 2.01 29.33 -19.37
CA LYS A 302 1.53 30.71 -19.14
C LYS A 302 2.64 31.64 -18.68
N TYR A 303 3.54 31.18 -17.81
CA TYR A 303 4.72 31.93 -17.38
C TYR A 303 5.60 32.31 -18.58
N LEU A 304 5.93 31.33 -19.42
CA LEU A 304 6.74 31.54 -20.64
C LEU A 304 6.09 32.51 -21.64
N GLU A 305 4.75 32.54 -21.70
CA GLU A 305 4.01 33.51 -22.52
C GLU A 305 4.03 34.92 -21.93
N SER A 306 3.92 35.05 -20.61
CA SER A 306 3.88 36.34 -19.92
C SER A 306 5.23 37.07 -19.92
N ASP A 307 6.35 36.34 -19.82
CA ASP A 307 7.69 36.96 -19.88
C ASP A 307 8.01 37.50 -21.28
N ALA A 308 7.48 36.88 -22.34
CA ALA A 308 7.65 37.41 -23.71
C ALA A 308 7.02 38.80 -23.90
N ILE A 309 5.98 39.14 -23.12
CA ILE A 309 5.32 40.45 -23.19
C ILE A 309 6.15 41.52 -22.49
N LYS A 310 6.80 41.19 -21.37
CA LYS A 310 7.60 42.16 -20.59
C LYS A 310 8.88 42.61 -21.28
N GLU A 311 9.47 41.79 -22.16
CA GLU A 311 10.67 42.16 -22.92
C GLU A 311 10.36 42.95 -24.20
N SER A 312 9.11 42.95 -24.65
CA SER A 312 8.66 43.68 -25.85
C SER A 312 8.19 45.12 -25.59
N LEU A 313 8.09 45.51 -24.30
CA LEU A 313 7.70 46.82 -23.80
C LEU A 313 8.92 47.57 -23.26
#